data_AF-A0A7S0L8A3-F1
#
_entry.id   AF-A0A7S0L8A3-F1
#
_cell.length_a   1.000
_cell.length_b   1.000
_cell.length_c   1.000
_cell.angle_alpha   90.00
_cell.angle_beta   90.00
_cell.angle_gamma   90.00
#
_symmetry.space_group_name_H-M   'P 1'
#
loop_
_entity.id
_entity.type
_entity.pdbx_description
1 polymer ?
#
loop_
_entity_poly.entity_id
_entity_poly.type
_entity_poly.pdbx_seq_one_letter_code
_entity_poly.pdbx_strand_id
1 'polypeptide(L)'
;MVQGPPGTGKTAVALAILRAWVDSGCLEGGKALATSDSNIAVDNLLEGLAAMGLRVVRLGRPDSVRPELLQHCPDASGGSGNKADDYAAKLRAINDAQVVCATCVGVGAEMLKNCSFPAVLIDE
;
A
#
# COMPACT_ATOMS: atom_id res chain seq x y z
N MET A 1 12.54 8.01 -13.67
CA MET A 1 11.33 7.66 -14.44
C MET A 1 11.56 6.34 -15.15
N VAL A 2 10.59 5.42 -15.09
CA VAL A 2 10.60 4.16 -15.84
C VAL A 2 9.55 4.29 -16.95
N GLN A 3 9.93 4.13 -18.21
CA GLN A 3 9.00 4.18 -19.34
C GLN A 3 8.95 2.82 -20.05
N GLY A 4 7.74 2.40 -20.42
CA GLY A 4 7.53 1.12 -21.09
C GLY A 4 6.20 1.09 -21.87
N PRO A 5 6.20 0.67 -23.14
CA PRO A 5 4.98 0.40 -23.92
C PRO A 5 3.98 -0.52 -23.18
N PRO A 6 2.71 -0.57 -23.59
CA PRO A 6 1.74 -1.52 -23.05
C PRO A 6 2.29 -2.96 -23.08
N GLY A 7 2.11 -3.71 -22.00
CA GLY A 7 2.59 -5.11 -21.89
C GLY A 7 4.07 -5.31 -21.57
N THR A 8 4.86 -4.25 -21.37
CA THR A 8 6.31 -4.36 -21.04
C THR A 8 6.62 -4.63 -19.55
N GLY A 9 5.63 -5.01 -18.77
CA GLY A 9 5.84 -5.40 -17.37
C GLY A 9 6.19 -4.25 -16.43
N LYS A 10 5.72 -3.02 -16.67
CA LYS A 10 5.94 -1.86 -15.78
C LYS A 10 5.58 -2.17 -14.31
N THR A 11 4.42 -2.78 -14.09
CA THR A 11 4.00 -3.22 -12.75
C THR A 11 4.97 -4.25 -12.16
N ALA A 12 5.50 -5.18 -12.96
CA ALA A 12 6.51 -6.14 -12.49
C ALA A 12 7.82 -5.44 -12.08
N VAL A 13 8.23 -4.40 -12.82
CA VAL A 13 9.37 -3.55 -12.46
C VAL A 13 9.08 -2.76 -11.17
N ALA A 14 7.87 -2.20 -11.02
CA ALA A 14 7.46 -1.51 -9.81
C ALA A 14 7.52 -2.41 -8.57
N LEU A 15 7.02 -3.65 -8.69
CA LEU A 15 7.13 -4.67 -7.63
C LEU A 15 8.59 -4.98 -7.29
N ALA A 16 9.45 -5.16 -8.30
CA ALA A 16 10.87 -5.41 -8.09
C ALA A 16 11.59 -4.26 -7.38
N ILE A 17 11.26 -3.00 -7.73
CA ILE A 17 11.80 -1.80 -7.08
C ILE A 17 11.37 -1.73 -5.62
N LEU A 18 10.06 -1.86 -5.35
CA LEU A 18 9.53 -1.82 -3.99
C LEU A 18 10.14 -2.92 -3.12
N ARG A 19 10.26 -4.13 -3.67
CA ARG A 19 10.90 -5.25 -2.98
C ARG A 19 12.38 -4.96 -2.67
N ALA A 20 13.13 -4.41 -3.63
CA ALA A 20 14.52 -4.06 -3.44
C ALA A 20 14.71 -2.96 -2.36
N TRP A 21 13.83 -1.95 -2.32
CA TRP A 21 13.87 -0.93 -1.26
C TRP A 21 13.65 -1.53 0.13
N VAL A 22 12.68 -2.44 0.25
CA VAL A 22 12.40 -3.13 1.52
C VAL A 22 13.57 -4.03 1.93
N ASP A 23 14.11 -4.84 1.02
CA ASP A 23 15.17 -5.81 1.32
C ASP A 23 16.53 -5.16 1.58
N SER A 24 16.85 -4.05 0.90
CA SER A 24 18.13 -3.36 1.07
C SER A 24 18.26 -2.61 2.40
N GLY A 25 17.15 -2.39 3.11
CA GLY A 25 17.13 -1.60 4.35
C GLY A 25 17.37 -0.10 4.13
N CYS A 26 17.35 0.38 2.87
CA CYS A 26 17.58 1.79 2.53
C CYS A 26 16.47 2.73 3.02
N LEU A 27 15.41 2.20 3.62
CA LEU A 27 14.30 2.96 4.19
C LEU A 27 14.54 3.37 5.65
N GLU A 28 15.70 3.06 6.25
CA GLU A 28 16.08 3.47 7.62
C GLU A 28 15.06 3.08 8.70
N GLY A 29 14.46 1.89 8.58
CA GLY A 29 13.37 1.44 9.47
C GLY A 29 12.00 2.05 9.16
N GLY A 30 11.94 2.92 8.14
CA GLY A 30 10.71 3.40 7.53
C GLY A 30 10.08 2.39 6.57
N LYS A 31 9.06 2.85 5.86
CA LYS A 31 8.21 2.06 4.95
C LYS A 31 8.05 2.78 3.62
N ALA A 32 7.80 2.01 2.56
CA ALA A 32 7.54 2.58 1.24
C ALA A 32 6.06 2.92 1.07
N LEU A 33 5.78 3.96 0.28
CA LEU A 33 4.45 4.25 -0.23
C LEU A 33 4.36 3.81 -1.69
N ALA A 34 3.38 2.98 -2.02
CA ALA A 34 3.05 2.61 -3.39
C ALA A 34 1.69 3.22 -3.75
N THR A 35 1.65 4.05 -4.78
CA THR A 35 0.44 4.76 -5.18
C THR A 35 0.20 4.70 -6.68
N SER A 36 -1.06 4.86 -7.07
CA SER A 36 -1.48 4.98 -8.46
C SER A 36 -2.82 5.74 -8.56
N ASP A 37 -3.16 6.18 -9.75
CA ASP A 37 -4.40 6.87 -10.05
C ASP A 37 -5.64 5.95 -10.01
N SER A 38 -5.42 4.63 -10.15
CA SER A 38 -6.48 3.62 -10.25
C SER A 38 -6.47 2.61 -9.10
N ASN A 39 -7.65 2.27 -8.57
CA ASN A 39 -7.78 1.18 -7.59
C ASN A 39 -7.24 -0.15 -8.13
N ILE A 40 -7.46 -0.43 -9.42
CA ILE A 40 -6.99 -1.67 -10.05
C ILE A 40 -5.47 -1.76 -10.05
N ALA A 41 -4.78 -0.65 -10.35
CA ALA A 41 -3.33 -0.60 -10.34
C ALA A 41 -2.76 -0.76 -8.93
N VAL A 42 -3.35 -0.09 -7.93
CA VAL A 42 -2.97 -0.24 -6.52
C VAL A 42 -3.17 -1.68 -6.04
N ASP A 43 -4.29 -2.32 -6.41
CA ASP A 43 -4.61 -3.69 -6.03
C ASP A 43 -3.65 -4.69 -6.70
N ASN A 44 -3.22 -4.44 -7.94
CA ASN A 44 -2.17 -5.25 -8.61
C ASN A 44 -0.81 -5.13 -7.90
N LEU A 45 -0.44 -3.93 -7.46
CA LEU A 45 0.78 -3.73 -6.66
C LEU A 45 0.66 -4.47 -5.32
N LEU A 46 -0.46 -4.30 -4.62
CA LEU A 46 -0.72 -4.93 -3.33
C LEU A 46 -0.62 -6.46 -3.42
N GLU A 47 -1.31 -7.06 -4.39
CA GLU A 47 -1.31 -8.51 -4.64
C GLU A 47 0.10 -9.02 -4.93
N GLY A 48 0.84 -8.36 -5.81
CA GLY A 48 2.20 -8.76 -6.16
C GLY A 48 3.16 -8.69 -4.98
N LEU A 49 3.07 -7.64 -4.15
CA LEU A 49 3.91 -7.48 -2.95
C LEU A 49 3.53 -8.51 -1.87
N ALA A 50 2.24 -8.77 -1.68
CA ALA A 50 1.76 -9.79 -0.75
C ALA A 50 2.23 -11.19 -1.18
N ALA A 51 2.15 -11.51 -2.48
CA ALA A 51 2.66 -12.77 -3.04
C ALA A 51 4.19 -12.92 -2.87
N MET A 52 4.92 -11.81 -2.78
CA MET A 52 6.35 -11.80 -2.45
C MET A 52 6.64 -11.96 -0.94
N GLY A 53 5.62 -12.07 -0.10
CA GLY A 53 5.75 -12.23 1.34
C GLY A 53 6.01 -10.93 2.11
N LEU A 54 5.78 -9.77 1.49
CA LEU A 54 5.91 -8.48 2.16
C LEU A 54 4.67 -8.19 3.02
N ARG A 55 4.89 -7.55 4.16
CA ARG A 55 3.81 -7.00 4.98
C ARG A 55 3.26 -5.75 4.31
N VAL A 56 2.06 -5.85 3.77
CA VAL A 56 1.42 -4.76 3.01
C VAL A 56 0.06 -4.39 3.58
N VAL A 57 -0.30 -3.13 3.40
CA VAL A 57 -1.60 -2.57 3.81
C VAL A 57 -2.21 -1.78 2.67
N ARG A 58 -3.50 -2.00 2.40
CA ARG A 58 -4.31 -1.25 1.43
C ARG A 58 -5.20 -0.24 2.16
N LEU A 59 -4.96 1.05 1.95
CA LEU A 59 -5.79 2.12 2.51
C LEU A 59 -6.81 2.63 1.49
N GLY A 60 -8.09 2.56 1.81
CA GLY A 60 -9.17 2.92 0.89
C GLY A 60 -10.50 2.32 1.30
N ARG A 61 -11.56 2.64 0.55
CA ARG A 61 -12.89 2.09 0.86
C ARG A 61 -12.90 0.60 0.54
N PRO A 62 -13.42 -0.27 1.43
CA PRO A 62 -13.51 -1.71 1.17
C PRO A 62 -14.21 -2.04 -0.15
N ASP A 63 -15.27 -1.31 -0.50
CA ASP A 63 -16.02 -1.48 -1.76
C ASP A 63 -15.20 -1.18 -3.02
N SER A 64 -14.04 -0.54 -2.87
CA SER A 64 -13.13 -0.20 -3.98
C SER A 64 -11.91 -1.11 -4.08
N VAL A 65 -11.79 -2.08 -3.15
CA VAL A 65 -10.71 -3.06 -3.09
C VAL A 65 -11.25 -4.40 -3.57
N ARG A 66 -10.46 -5.15 -4.35
CA ARG A 66 -10.88 -6.50 -4.77
C ARG A 66 -11.18 -7.41 -3.56
N PRO A 67 -12.25 -8.24 -3.59
CA PRO A 67 -12.67 -9.05 -2.45
C PRO A 67 -11.56 -9.92 -1.84
N GLU A 68 -10.73 -10.54 -2.67
CA GLU A 68 -9.61 -11.40 -2.27
C GLU A 68 -8.47 -10.64 -1.55
N LEU A 69 -8.45 -9.31 -1.66
CA LEU A 69 -7.45 -8.43 -1.05
C LEU A 69 -7.94 -7.74 0.23
N LEU A 70 -9.21 -7.92 0.61
CA LEU A 70 -9.80 -7.25 1.78
C LEU A 70 -9.07 -7.58 3.10
N GLN A 71 -8.42 -8.74 3.19
CA GLN A 71 -7.59 -9.12 4.34
C GLN A 71 -6.41 -8.15 4.58
N HIS A 72 -5.97 -7.43 3.54
CA HIS A 72 -4.92 -6.41 3.62
C HIS A 72 -5.48 -5.00 3.82
N CYS A 73 -6.80 -4.84 3.90
CA CYS A 73 -7.47 -3.55 4.06
C CYS A 73 -7.98 -3.37 5.49
N PRO A 74 -7.34 -2.51 6.31
CA PRO A 74 -7.79 -2.26 7.68
C PRO A 74 -9.20 -1.67 7.75
N ASP A 75 -9.64 -0.97 6.70
CA ASP A 75 -10.98 -0.40 6.59
C ASP A 75 -12.08 -1.46 6.41
N ALA A 76 -11.73 -2.70 6.03
CA ALA A 76 -12.68 -3.79 5.86
C ALA A 76 -13.15 -4.41 7.19
N SER A 77 -12.38 -4.21 8.27
CA SER A 77 -12.67 -4.79 9.60
C SER A 77 -13.68 -3.99 10.43
N GLY A 78 -14.50 -3.16 9.80
CA GLY A 78 -15.49 -2.28 10.45
C GLY A 78 -16.64 -3.03 11.10
N GLY A 79 -16.38 -3.66 12.26
CA GLY A 79 -17.37 -4.33 13.08
C GLY A 79 -17.46 -3.70 14.47
N SER A 80 -18.62 -3.12 14.81
CA SER A 80 -19.19 -2.92 16.17
C SER A 80 -18.32 -2.38 17.33
N GLY A 81 -17.08 -1.96 17.09
CA GLY A 81 -16.16 -1.43 18.10
C GLY A 81 -16.22 0.08 18.25
N ASN A 82 -15.60 0.60 19.32
CA ASN A 82 -15.42 2.04 19.47
C ASN A 82 -14.53 2.59 18.35
N LYS A 83 -14.86 3.79 17.82
CA LYS A 83 -14.07 4.47 16.78
C LYS A 83 -12.59 4.65 17.14
N ALA A 84 -12.28 4.79 18.43
CA ALA A 84 -10.91 4.91 18.91
C ALA A 84 -10.12 3.61 18.74
N ASP A 85 -10.75 2.46 18.99
CA ASP A 85 -10.11 1.14 18.86
C ASP A 85 -9.86 0.81 17.40
N ASP A 86 -10.81 1.12 16.52
CA ASP A 86 -10.66 0.99 15.06
C ASP A 86 -9.48 1.84 14.56
N TYR A 87 -9.41 3.10 14.98
CA TYR A 87 -8.31 3.98 14.60
C TYR A 87 -6.94 3.46 15.08
N ALA A 88 -6.87 2.96 16.32
CA ALA A 88 -5.65 2.38 16.86
C ALA A 88 -5.21 1.11 16.10
N ALA A 89 -6.17 0.24 15.73
CA ALA A 89 -5.89 -0.95 14.93
C ALA A 89 -5.34 -0.58 13.54
N LYS A 90 -5.93 0.41 12.89
CA LYS A 90 -5.45 0.90 11.58
C LYS A 90 -4.05 1.51 11.66
N LEU A 91 -3.77 2.30 12.68
CA LEU A 91 -2.43 2.84 12.92
C LEU A 91 -1.40 1.73 13.15
N ARG A 92 -1.74 0.69 13.90
CA ARG A 92 -0.87 -0.49 14.08
C ARG A 92 -0.59 -1.16 12.74
N ALA A 93 -1.62 -1.43 11.95
CA ALA A 93 -1.46 -2.02 10.62
C ALA A 93 -0.52 -1.18 9.73
N ILE A 94 -0.68 0.14 9.71
CA ILE A 94 0.20 1.05 8.96
C ILE A 94 1.63 1.05 9.50
N ASN A 95 1.82 0.93 10.81
CA ASN A 95 3.15 0.93 11.42
C ASN A 95 3.90 -0.38 11.21
N ASP A 96 3.20 -1.52 11.18
CA ASP A 96 3.81 -2.84 10.99
C ASP A 96 4.06 -3.17 9.51
N ALA A 97 3.44 -2.42 8.59
CA ALA A 97 3.60 -2.58 7.15
C ALA A 97 4.99 -2.15 6.64
N GLN A 98 5.52 -2.92 5.70
CA GLN A 98 6.72 -2.57 4.92
C GLN A 98 6.36 -1.68 3.72
N VAL A 99 5.16 -1.89 3.14
CA VAL A 99 4.62 -1.07 2.06
C VAL A 99 3.18 -0.71 2.35
N VAL A 100 2.86 0.58 2.24
CA VAL A 100 1.49 1.09 2.26
C VAL A 100 1.04 1.34 0.83
N CYS A 101 -0.12 0.81 0.46
CA CYS A 101 -0.72 0.92 -0.86
C CYS A 101 -2.00 1.78 -0.78
N ALA A 102 -2.06 2.86 -1.56
CA ALA A 102 -3.23 3.73 -1.63
C ALA A 102 -3.35 4.35 -3.03
N THR A 103 -4.51 4.87 -3.39
CA THR A 103 -4.60 5.70 -4.59
C THR A 103 -3.98 7.07 -4.34
N CYS A 104 -3.59 7.80 -5.40
CA CYS A 104 -3.00 9.14 -5.27
C CYS A 104 -3.90 10.09 -4.44
N VAL A 105 -5.22 9.99 -4.62
CA VAL A 105 -6.22 10.71 -3.81
C VAL A 105 -6.29 10.18 -2.38
N GLY A 106 -6.19 8.86 -2.19
CA GLY A 106 -6.25 8.18 -0.89
C GLY A 106 -5.06 8.46 0.02
N VAL A 107 -3.90 8.84 -0.52
CA VAL A 107 -2.71 9.21 0.27
C VAL A 107 -2.99 10.41 1.19
N GLY A 108 -3.94 11.28 0.83
CA GLY A 108 -4.34 12.44 1.64
C GLY A 108 -5.15 12.10 2.90
N ALA A 109 -5.38 10.83 3.22
CA ALA A 109 -6.11 10.41 4.41
C ALA A 109 -5.44 10.91 5.71
N GLU A 110 -6.25 11.37 6.67
CA GLU A 110 -5.78 11.88 7.99
C GLU A 110 -4.76 10.94 8.65
N MET A 111 -4.99 9.64 8.51
CA MET A 111 -4.18 8.60 9.13
C MET A 111 -2.74 8.54 8.61
N LEU A 112 -2.47 9.09 7.43
CA LEU A 112 -1.14 9.17 6.85
C LEU A 112 -0.43 10.49 7.12
N LYS A 113 -1.10 11.51 7.66
CA LYS A 113 -0.50 12.85 7.86
C LYS A 113 0.77 12.86 8.71
N ASN A 114 0.87 11.94 9.66
CA ASN A 114 2.01 11.82 10.56
C ASN A 114 2.97 10.68 10.16
N CYS A 115 2.78 10.08 8.99
CA CYS A 115 3.69 9.07 8.45
C CYS A 115 4.73 9.73 7.54
N SER A 116 5.98 9.32 7.68
CA SER A 116 7.05 9.63 6.72
C SER A 116 7.31 8.42 5.84
N PHE A 117 7.48 8.66 4.53
CA PHE A 117 7.78 7.65 3.54
C PHE A 117 9.10 8.04 2.85
N PRO A 118 10.24 7.40 3.22
CA PRO A 118 11.54 7.71 2.62
C PRO A 118 11.59 7.43 1.12
N ALA A 119 10.72 6.56 0.63
CA ALA A 119 10.54 6.26 -0.78
C ALA A 119 9.05 6.18 -1.13
N VAL A 120 8.70 6.79 -2.26
CA VAL A 120 7.37 6.75 -2.86
C VAL A 120 7.50 6.22 -4.28
N LEU A 121 6.76 5.18 -4.61
CA LEU A 121 6.55 4.71 -5.97
C LEU A 121 5.17 5.15 -6.45
N ILE A 122 5.13 5.76 -7.63
CA ILE A 122 3.90 6.12 -8.33
C ILE A 122 3.85 5.26 -9.60
N ASP A 123 2.83 4.43 -9.74
CA ASP A 123 2.52 3.68 -10.98
C ASP A 123 1.38 4.37 -11.71
N GLU A 124 1.49 4.44 -13.04
CA GLU A 124 0.63 5.21 -13.97
C GLU A 124 0.40 6.67 -13.59
#